data_AF-A0A7V4LEM3-F1
#
_entry.id   AF-A0A7V4LEM3-F1
#
_cell.length_a   1.000
_cell.length_b   1.000
_cell.length_c   1.000
_cell.angle_alpha   90.00
_cell.angle_beta   90.00
_cell.angle_gamma   90.00
#
_symmetry.space_group_name_H-M   'P 1'
#
loop_
_entity.id
_entity.type
_entity.pdbx_description
1 polymer ?
#
loop_
_entity_poly.entity_id
_entity_poly.type
_entity_poly.pdbx_seq_one_letter_code
_entity_poly.pdbx_strand_id
1 'polypeptide(L)'
;MEDDPGTDAQFSVPQAGNRCAPGSGAQAQVGRAREDGPEAPDGPARLVAPGSADRCPRCGGELGGAEACGRCGLARRHHDRFAKATVLPAELAAEWERVLAAWDDPGRHALFLERCARDGSLDLAAARYRPLAGDAERGARARAALDRIVALAERELRRAATPRDTLRRNRRIVFVVALAIAIVFLVVIARAVLAR
;
A
#
# COMPACT_ATOMS: atom_id res chain seq x y z
N MET A 1 -12.19 49.48 16.14
CA MET A 1 -11.93 49.16 17.55
C MET A 1 -13.08 48.31 18.05
N GLU A 2 -13.29 47.12 17.45
CA GLU A 2 -12.48 45.86 17.64
C GLU A 2 -12.67 45.36 19.07
N ASP A 3 -13.09 44.14 19.43
CA ASP A 3 -13.39 42.85 18.76
C ASP A 3 -14.32 42.07 19.73
N ASP A 4 -15.39 41.42 19.27
CA ASP A 4 -15.55 39.96 19.02
C ASP A 4 -15.30 38.99 20.23
N PRO A 5 -16.31 38.21 20.68
CA PRO A 5 -16.20 37.19 21.72
C PRO A 5 -15.94 35.78 21.15
N GLY A 6 -14.92 35.07 21.62
CA GLY A 6 -14.64 33.70 21.16
C GLY A 6 -13.77 32.90 22.11
N THR A 7 -14.37 32.33 23.15
CA THR A 7 -13.72 31.32 24.00
C THR A 7 -13.69 29.99 23.24
N ASP A 8 -12.64 29.78 22.44
CA ASP A 8 -12.33 28.48 21.86
C ASP A 8 -11.80 27.55 22.96
N ALA A 9 -12.61 26.53 23.28
CA ALA A 9 -12.20 25.39 24.07
C ALA A 9 -11.10 24.62 23.33
N GLN A 10 -9.85 24.87 23.71
CA GLN A 10 -8.69 24.13 23.21
C GLN A 10 -8.76 22.66 23.65
N PHE A 11 -9.04 21.79 22.69
CA PHE A 11 -8.91 20.35 22.81
C PHE A 11 -7.40 20.01 22.89
N SER A 12 -6.87 19.91 24.11
CA SER A 12 -5.49 19.44 24.34
C SER A 12 -5.39 17.94 24.05
N VAL A 13 -4.82 17.58 22.90
CA VAL A 13 -4.38 16.21 22.61
C VAL A 13 -3.05 15.98 23.34
N PRO A 14 -2.92 14.97 24.21
CA PRO A 14 -1.63 14.63 24.81
C PRO A 14 -0.70 14.07 23.72
N GLN A 15 0.34 14.84 23.36
CA GLN A 15 1.47 14.33 22.57
C GLN A 15 2.20 13.27 23.39
N ALA A 16 1.90 12.00 23.14
CA ALA A 16 2.81 10.92 23.47
C ALA A 16 4.09 11.13 22.68
N GLY A 17 5.16 11.51 23.38
CA GLY A 17 6.45 11.83 22.80
C GLY A 17 7.08 10.62 22.10
N ASN A 18 6.97 10.56 20.77
CA ASN A 18 7.83 9.74 19.94
C ASN A 18 9.22 10.39 19.87
N ARG A 19 10.02 10.17 20.91
CA ARG A 19 11.47 10.42 20.82
C ARG A 19 12.09 9.30 20.00
N CYS A 20 12.21 9.49 18.70
CA CYS A 20 13.25 8.82 17.93
C CYS A 20 14.59 9.45 18.35
N ALA A 21 15.39 8.72 19.13
CA ALA A 21 16.75 9.12 19.43
C ALA A 21 17.61 9.04 18.14
N PRO A 22 18.33 10.10 17.74
CA PRO A 22 19.37 9.99 16.74
C PRO A 22 20.62 9.41 17.41
N GLY A 23 20.91 8.13 17.16
CA GLY A 23 22.20 7.54 17.49
C GLY A 23 23.28 8.13 16.59
N SER A 24 24.09 9.00 17.17
CA SER A 24 25.21 9.71 16.56
C SER A 24 26.35 8.78 16.15
N GLY A 25 27.13 9.23 15.17
CA GLY A 25 28.16 8.49 14.48
C GLY A 25 29.30 7.92 15.33
N ALA A 26 29.86 6.83 14.80
CA ALA A 26 31.25 6.46 15.01
C ALA A 26 31.93 6.49 13.64
N GLN A 27 32.79 7.48 13.45
CA GLN A 27 33.59 7.67 12.24
C GLN A 27 34.78 6.69 12.20
N ALA A 28 35.12 6.30 10.97
CA ALA A 28 36.45 6.02 10.42
C ALA A 28 37.51 5.34 11.32
N GLN A 29 37.85 4.09 10.97
CA GLN A 29 39.24 3.64 10.99
C GLN A 29 39.62 3.08 9.61
N VAL A 30 40.59 3.75 9.00
CA VAL A 30 41.34 3.37 7.80
C VAL A 30 42.54 2.55 8.26
N GLY A 31 42.77 1.35 7.70
CA GLY A 31 43.93 0.56 8.13
C GLY A 31 44.14 -0.85 7.57
N ARG A 32 44.33 -0.96 6.24
CA ARG A 32 45.15 -1.95 5.50
C ARG A 32 44.76 -3.45 5.44
N ALA A 33 44.38 -3.81 4.21
CA ALA A 33 44.94 -4.88 3.36
C ALA A 33 45.01 -6.31 3.90
N ARG A 34 44.08 -7.15 3.41
CA ARG A 34 44.41 -8.50 2.98
C ARG A 34 43.86 -8.67 1.56
N GLU A 35 44.79 -8.75 0.62
CA GLU A 35 44.53 -9.11 -0.77
C GLU A 35 44.17 -10.60 -0.81
N ASP A 36 42.97 -10.91 -1.29
CA ASP A 36 42.64 -12.17 -1.95
C ASP A 36 41.54 -11.82 -2.97
N GLY A 37 41.76 -12.22 -4.24
CA GLY A 37 41.05 -11.75 -5.43
C GLY A 37 39.56 -12.15 -5.53
N PRO A 38 38.91 -11.77 -6.66
CA PRO A 38 37.46 -11.77 -6.79
C PRO A 38 36.94 -13.17 -7.11
N GLU A 39 36.38 -13.86 -6.12
CA GLU A 39 35.56 -15.04 -6.40
C GLU A 39 34.12 -14.57 -6.64
N ALA A 40 33.81 -14.34 -7.91
CA ALA A 40 32.45 -14.19 -8.40
C ALA A 40 31.65 -15.45 -8.01
N PRO A 41 30.49 -15.33 -7.34
CA PRO A 41 29.61 -16.48 -7.22
C PRO A 41 28.90 -16.71 -8.56
N ASP A 42 29.58 -17.42 -9.46
CA ASP A 42 28.95 -18.19 -10.54
C ASP A 42 28.19 -19.36 -9.91
N GLY A 43 26.97 -19.09 -9.47
CA GLY A 43 26.01 -20.11 -9.08
C GLY A 43 24.64 -19.71 -9.60
N PRO A 44 23.86 -20.62 -10.24
CA PRO A 44 22.50 -20.31 -10.61
C PRO A 44 21.79 -19.87 -9.34
N ALA A 45 21.20 -18.67 -9.37
CA ALA A 45 20.44 -18.09 -8.28
C ALA A 45 19.48 -19.15 -7.76
N ARG A 46 19.85 -19.81 -6.65
CA ARG A 46 19.00 -20.79 -6.00
C ARG A 46 17.75 -20.02 -5.63
N LEU A 47 16.62 -20.41 -6.21
CA LEU A 47 15.30 -20.09 -5.69
C LEU A 47 15.28 -20.64 -4.26
N VAL A 48 15.69 -19.81 -3.30
CA VAL A 48 15.66 -20.19 -1.89
C VAL A 48 14.20 -20.40 -1.55
N ALA A 49 13.90 -21.61 -1.06
CA ALA A 49 12.54 -22.01 -0.72
C ALA A 49 11.89 -20.95 0.19
N PRO A 50 10.63 -20.58 -0.06
CA PRO A 50 9.90 -19.70 0.83
C PRO A 50 9.73 -20.40 2.19
N GLY A 51 10.52 -20.00 3.21
CA GLY A 51 10.34 -20.54 4.56
C GLY A 51 11.57 -20.62 5.48
N SER A 52 12.78 -20.20 5.09
CA SER A 52 13.87 -20.15 6.08
C SER A 52 13.56 -19.08 7.13
N ALA A 53 13.56 -19.45 8.41
CA ALA A 53 13.22 -18.61 9.55
C ALA A 53 14.05 -17.31 9.65
N ASP A 54 15.12 -17.22 8.85
CA ASP A 54 16.07 -16.10 8.79
C ASP A 54 15.69 -15.04 7.75
N ARG A 55 14.50 -15.09 7.13
CA ARG A 55 14.04 -14.06 6.18
C ARG A 55 12.72 -13.42 6.59
N CYS A 56 12.64 -12.10 6.41
CA CYS A 56 11.45 -11.33 6.70
C CYS A 56 10.30 -11.74 5.76
N PRO A 57 9.13 -12.14 6.28
CA PRO A 57 8.03 -12.64 5.44
C PRO A 57 7.43 -11.57 4.52
N ARG A 58 7.63 -10.29 4.82
CA ARG A 58 7.08 -9.18 4.02
C ARG A 58 8.01 -8.73 2.88
N CYS A 59 9.31 -8.65 3.14
CA CYS A 59 10.27 -8.05 2.19
C CYS A 59 11.39 -8.99 1.75
N GLY A 60 11.50 -10.20 2.32
CA GLY A 60 12.54 -11.18 2.00
C GLY A 60 13.96 -10.81 2.45
N GLY A 61 14.13 -9.71 3.19
CA GLY A 61 15.42 -9.31 3.77
C GLY A 61 15.86 -10.24 4.89
N GLU A 62 17.16 -10.34 5.11
CA GLU A 62 17.75 -11.18 6.15
C GLU A 62 17.37 -10.67 7.55
N LEU A 63 17.03 -11.61 8.43
CA LEU A 63 16.70 -11.37 9.81
C LEU A 63 17.96 -11.60 10.65
N GLY A 64 18.75 -10.55 10.84
CA GLY A 64 19.61 -10.49 12.02
C GLY A 64 18.75 -10.54 13.28
N GLY A 65 19.28 -10.95 14.42
CA GLY A 65 18.57 -11.09 15.72
C GLY A 65 17.80 -9.87 16.25
N ALA A 66 17.67 -8.80 15.46
CA ALA A 66 16.91 -7.60 15.76
C ALA A 66 15.39 -7.84 15.93
N GLU A 67 14.80 -6.99 16.78
CA GLU A 67 13.36 -6.92 17.08
C GLU A 67 12.51 -6.44 15.89
N ALA A 68 13.12 -5.83 14.88
CA ALA A 68 12.47 -5.43 13.64
C ALA A 68 13.38 -5.69 12.44
N CYS A 69 12.78 -5.96 11.29
CA CYS A 69 13.52 -6.11 10.05
C CYS A 69 14.18 -4.77 9.67
N GLY A 70 15.51 -4.74 9.53
CA GLY A 70 16.25 -3.53 9.16
C GLY A 70 15.94 -3.00 7.75
N ARG A 71 15.36 -3.81 6.86
CA ARG A 71 15.00 -3.41 5.49
C ARG A 71 13.62 -2.75 5.40
N CYS A 72 12.61 -3.27 6.10
CA CYS A 72 11.22 -2.81 5.95
C CYS A 72 10.55 -2.36 7.25
N GLY A 73 11.26 -2.41 8.38
CA GLY A 73 10.77 -2.02 9.69
C GLY A 73 9.73 -2.97 10.30
N LEU A 74 9.46 -4.13 9.68
CA LEU A 74 8.46 -5.05 10.22
C LEU A 74 8.94 -5.66 11.55
N ALA A 75 8.24 -5.34 12.63
CA ALA A 75 8.51 -5.89 13.96
C ALA A 75 8.34 -7.41 14.00
N ARG A 76 9.26 -8.10 14.69
CA ARG A 76 9.34 -9.57 14.82
C ARG A 76 8.05 -10.18 15.36
N ARG A 77 7.41 -9.52 16.33
CA ARG A 77 6.09 -9.89 16.86
C ARG A 77 4.96 -10.01 15.81
N HIS A 78 5.12 -9.41 14.63
CA HIS A 78 4.12 -9.47 13.56
C HIS A 78 4.50 -10.46 12.45
N HIS A 79 5.66 -11.10 12.51
CA HIS A 79 6.16 -11.93 11.41
C HIS A 79 5.22 -13.10 11.10
N ASP A 80 4.68 -13.80 12.10
CA ASP A 80 3.77 -14.93 11.88
C ASP A 80 2.51 -14.54 11.11
N ARG A 81 1.97 -13.36 11.39
CA ARG A 81 0.78 -12.84 10.68
C ARG A 81 1.11 -12.62 9.21
N PHE A 82 2.26 -12.03 8.91
CA PHE A 82 2.68 -11.78 7.54
C PHE A 82 3.11 -13.07 6.82
N ALA A 83 3.70 -14.03 7.52
CA ALA A 83 4.07 -15.33 6.96
C ALA A 83 2.84 -16.11 6.48
N LYS A 84 1.77 -16.16 7.30
CA LYS A 84 0.49 -16.75 6.91
C LYS A 84 -0.16 -16.01 5.75
N ALA A 85 -0.11 -14.67 5.78
CA ALA A 85 -0.62 -13.83 4.72
C ALA A 85 0.28 -13.79 3.46
N THR A 86 1.19 -14.74 3.25
CA THR A 86 2.02 -14.85 2.03
C THR A 86 1.61 -16.05 1.16
N VAL A 87 0.68 -16.88 1.64
CA VAL A 87 0.16 -18.04 0.89
C VAL A 87 -0.76 -17.56 -0.22
N LEU A 88 -0.45 -17.92 -1.48
CA LEU A 88 -1.32 -17.63 -2.61
C LEU A 88 -2.47 -18.66 -2.66
N PRO A 89 -3.71 -18.22 -2.89
CA PRO A 89 -4.80 -19.11 -3.31
C PRO A 89 -4.41 -19.93 -4.54
N ALA A 90 -4.95 -21.14 -4.68
CA ALA A 90 -4.57 -22.10 -5.71
C ALA A 90 -4.65 -21.52 -7.14
N GLU A 91 -5.67 -20.72 -7.41
CA GLU A 91 -5.92 -20.10 -8.71
C GLU A 91 -4.86 -19.04 -9.03
N LEU A 92 -4.47 -18.24 -8.03
CA LEU A 92 -3.40 -17.25 -8.16
C LEU A 92 -2.03 -17.91 -8.24
N ALA A 93 -1.83 -19.01 -7.52
CA ALA A 93 -0.60 -19.80 -7.60
C ALA A 93 -0.41 -20.35 -9.03
N ALA A 94 -1.46 -20.91 -9.65
CA ALA A 94 -1.39 -21.39 -11.02
C ALA A 94 -1.10 -20.26 -12.04
N GLU A 95 -1.63 -19.05 -11.83
CA GLU A 95 -1.29 -17.90 -12.67
C GLU A 95 0.15 -17.45 -12.46
N TRP A 96 0.64 -17.48 -11.23
CA TRP A 96 2.03 -17.19 -10.91
C TRP A 96 3.00 -18.16 -11.61
N GLU A 97 2.69 -19.46 -11.64
CA GLU A 97 3.49 -20.44 -12.39
C GLU A 97 3.50 -20.13 -13.91
N ARG A 98 2.40 -19.63 -14.46
CA ARG A 98 2.36 -19.17 -15.87
C ARG A 98 3.24 -17.94 -16.11
N VAL A 99 3.33 -17.03 -15.14
CA VAL A 99 4.27 -15.90 -15.19
C VAL A 99 5.71 -16.40 -15.15
N LEU A 100 6.02 -17.36 -14.27
CA LEU A 100 7.37 -17.94 -14.19
C LEU A 100 7.77 -18.67 -15.48
N ALA A 101 6.83 -19.38 -16.12
CA ALA A 101 7.07 -20.08 -17.38
C ALA A 101 7.29 -19.15 -18.57
N ALA A 102 6.78 -17.92 -18.52
CA ALA A 102 6.87 -16.93 -19.59
C ALA A 102 7.24 -15.56 -19.02
N TRP A 103 8.39 -15.50 -18.35
CA TRP A 103 8.85 -14.33 -17.60
C TRP A 103 9.07 -13.08 -18.47
N ASP A 104 9.49 -13.27 -19.72
CA ASP A 104 9.73 -12.13 -20.61
C ASP A 104 8.44 -11.59 -21.25
N ASP A 105 7.30 -12.27 -21.08
CA ASP A 105 6.00 -11.84 -21.59
C ASP A 105 5.35 -10.81 -20.65
N PRO A 106 5.35 -9.51 -20.99
CA PRO A 106 4.73 -8.48 -20.15
C PRO A 106 3.22 -8.69 -19.97
N GLY A 107 2.55 -9.40 -20.90
CA GLY A 107 1.14 -9.73 -20.83
C GLY A 107 0.83 -10.67 -19.66
N ARG A 108 1.69 -11.66 -19.39
CA ARG A 108 1.53 -12.58 -18.26
C ARG A 108 1.60 -11.84 -16.93
N HIS A 109 2.57 -10.94 -16.79
CA HIS A 109 2.67 -10.09 -15.61
C HIS A 109 1.42 -9.22 -15.43
N ALA A 110 0.95 -8.57 -16.50
CA ALA A 110 -0.24 -7.74 -16.45
C ALA A 110 -1.49 -8.51 -16.01
N LEU A 111 -1.74 -9.69 -16.59
CA LEU A 111 -2.88 -10.55 -16.24
C LEU A 111 -2.85 -10.98 -14.77
N PHE A 112 -1.68 -11.41 -14.27
CA PHE A 112 -1.52 -11.77 -12.87
C PHE A 112 -1.81 -10.59 -11.94
N LEU A 113 -1.24 -9.41 -12.24
CA LEU A 113 -1.43 -8.22 -11.42
C LEU A 113 -2.87 -7.71 -11.43
N GLU A 114 -3.55 -7.78 -12.57
CA GLU A 114 -4.97 -7.41 -12.69
C GLU A 114 -5.86 -8.35 -11.88
N ARG A 115 -5.54 -9.65 -11.89
CA ARG A 115 -6.23 -10.64 -11.06
C ARG A 115 -6.01 -10.37 -9.57
N CYS A 116 -4.77 -10.12 -9.15
CA CYS A 116 -4.46 -9.75 -7.78
C CYS A 116 -5.12 -8.44 -7.34
N ALA A 117 -5.19 -7.42 -8.19
CA ALA A 117 -5.90 -6.18 -7.90
C ALA A 117 -7.39 -6.43 -7.65
N ARG A 118 -8.04 -7.16 -8.56
CA ARG A 118 -9.47 -7.49 -8.42
C ARG A 118 -9.77 -8.25 -7.14
N ASP A 119 -8.88 -9.15 -6.74
CA ASP A 119 -9.04 -10.03 -5.58
C ASP A 119 -8.45 -9.39 -4.30
N GLY A 120 -8.05 -8.11 -4.32
CA GLY A 120 -7.51 -7.38 -3.16
C GLY A 120 -6.19 -7.93 -2.61
N SER A 121 -5.45 -8.66 -3.44
CA SER A 121 -4.27 -9.47 -3.09
C SER A 121 -2.96 -8.91 -3.67
N LEU A 122 -2.88 -7.58 -3.83
CA LEU A 122 -1.69 -6.90 -4.37
C LEU A 122 -0.45 -7.03 -3.47
N ASP A 123 -0.66 -7.20 -2.17
CA ASP A 123 0.38 -7.49 -1.19
C ASP A 123 1.04 -8.86 -1.44
N LEU A 124 0.24 -9.88 -1.75
CA LEU A 124 0.70 -11.20 -2.17
C LEU A 124 1.54 -11.13 -3.45
N ALA A 125 1.06 -10.37 -4.44
CA ALA A 125 1.82 -10.15 -5.68
C ALA A 125 3.18 -9.50 -5.38
N ALA A 126 3.20 -8.44 -4.56
CA ALA A 126 4.44 -7.76 -4.21
C ALA A 126 5.43 -8.67 -3.46
N ALA A 127 4.94 -9.56 -2.60
CA ALA A 127 5.78 -10.53 -1.90
C ALA A 127 6.51 -11.48 -2.88
N ARG A 128 5.92 -11.79 -4.05
CA ARG A 128 6.56 -12.63 -5.07
C ARG A 128 7.61 -11.90 -5.91
N TYR A 129 7.38 -10.63 -6.23
CA TYR A 129 8.33 -9.85 -7.04
C TYR A 129 9.50 -9.28 -6.24
N ARG A 130 9.32 -8.95 -4.95
CA ARG A 130 10.38 -8.34 -4.11
C ARG A 130 11.69 -9.14 -4.08
N PRO A 131 11.69 -10.48 -3.88
CA PRO A 131 12.92 -11.25 -3.90
C PRO A 131 13.62 -11.24 -5.26
N LEU A 132 12.86 -11.15 -6.35
CA LEU A 132 13.35 -11.19 -7.72
C LEU A 132 13.89 -9.84 -8.20
N ALA A 133 13.57 -8.73 -7.53
CA ALA A 133 14.02 -7.39 -7.92
C ALA A 133 15.54 -7.19 -7.81
N GLY A 134 16.24 -8.03 -7.04
CA GLY A 134 17.70 -8.04 -6.93
C GLY A 134 18.42 -8.93 -7.96
N ASP A 135 17.67 -9.72 -8.72
CA ASP A 135 18.21 -10.66 -9.72
C ASP A 135 18.72 -9.91 -10.97
N ALA A 136 19.83 -10.37 -11.56
CA ALA A 136 20.44 -9.70 -12.71
C ALA A 136 19.60 -9.86 -14.00
N GLU A 137 18.98 -11.03 -14.19
CA GLU A 137 18.20 -11.36 -15.39
C GLU A 137 16.75 -10.94 -15.20
N ARG A 138 16.17 -11.26 -14.04
CA ARG A 138 14.74 -11.05 -13.77
C ARG A 138 14.42 -9.71 -13.12
N GLY A 139 15.42 -9.01 -12.57
CA GLY A 139 15.22 -7.84 -11.73
C GLY A 139 14.55 -6.67 -12.41
N ALA A 140 14.88 -6.39 -13.68
CA ALA A 140 14.28 -5.28 -14.42
C ALA A 140 12.75 -5.44 -14.54
N ARG A 141 12.28 -6.64 -14.91
CA ARG A 141 10.86 -6.95 -15.04
C ARG A 141 10.17 -6.98 -13.68
N ALA A 142 10.82 -7.54 -12.66
CA ALA A 142 10.30 -7.57 -11.29
C ALA A 142 10.11 -6.15 -10.72
N ARG A 143 11.06 -5.23 -10.95
CA ARG A 143 10.93 -3.81 -10.56
C ARG A 143 9.76 -3.14 -11.27
N ALA A 144 9.64 -3.32 -12.59
CA ALA A 144 8.52 -2.79 -13.36
C ALA A 144 7.16 -3.32 -12.87
N ALA A 145 7.09 -4.59 -12.47
CA ALA A 145 5.89 -5.17 -11.87
C ALA A 145 5.57 -4.56 -10.49
N LEU A 146 6.58 -4.33 -9.66
CA LEU A 146 6.42 -3.65 -8.36
C LEU A 146 5.91 -2.21 -8.53
N ASP A 147 6.43 -1.46 -9.49
CA ASP A 147 5.94 -0.10 -9.79
C ASP A 147 4.48 -0.12 -10.23
N ARG A 148 4.10 -1.12 -11.04
CA ARG A 148 2.70 -1.32 -11.44
C ARG A 148 1.80 -1.68 -10.27
N ILE A 149 2.27 -2.48 -9.32
CA ILE A 149 1.53 -2.80 -8.08
C ILE A 149 1.27 -1.52 -7.28
N VAL A 150 2.28 -0.65 -7.11
CA VAL A 150 2.12 0.64 -6.42
C VAL A 150 1.06 1.49 -7.12
N ALA A 151 1.16 1.62 -8.45
CA ALA A 151 0.19 2.37 -9.24
C ALA A 151 -1.25 1.82 -9.13
N LEU A 152 -1.43 0.50 -9.02
CA LEU A 152 -2.72 -0.14 -8.81
C LEU A 152 -3.26 0.14 -7.40
N ALA A 153 -2.43 -0.04 -6.37
CA ALA A 153 -2.80 0.21 -4.97
C ALA A 153 -3.21 1.67 -4.75
N GLU A 154 -2.50 2.63 -5.35
CA GLU A 154 -2.89 4.04 -5.27
C GLU A 154 -4.24 4.33 -5.94
N ARG A 155 -4.54 3.67 -7.07
CA ARG A 155 -5.84 3.81 -7.73
C ARG A 155 -6.96 3.30 -6.83
N GLU A 156 -6.74 2.19 -6.12
CA GLU A 156 -7.70 1.66 -5.16
C GLU A 156 -7.91 2.61 -3.97
N LEU A 157 -6.84 3.15 -3.39
CA LEU A 157 -6.93 4.14 -2.33
C LEU A 157 -7.68 5.40 -2.79
N ARG A 158 -7.38 5.92 -3.99
CA ARG A 158 -8.10 7.06 -4.55
C ARG A 158 -9.58 6.77 -4.80
N ARG A 159 -9.93 5.54 -5.21
CA ARG A 159 -11.34 5.11 -5.36
C ARG A 159 -12.04 5.06 -4.01
N ALA A 160 -11.41 4.47 -3.00
CA ALA A 160 -11.94 4.37 -1.65
C ALA A 160 -12.10 5.75 -0.96
N ALA A 161 -11.17 6.66 -1.21
CA ALA A 161 -11.20 8.02 -0.65
C ALA A 161 -12.27 8.93 -1.28
N THR A 162 -12.87 8.56 -2.42
CA THR A 162 -13.96 9.35 -3.00
C THR A 162 -15.30 8.94 -2.40
N PRO A 163 -15.99 9.80 -1.63
CA PRO A 163 -17.35 9.55 -1.16
C PRO A 163 -18.32 9.74 -2.34
N ARG A 164 -18.34 8.78 -3.28
CA ARG A 164 -19.15 8.90 -4.52
C ARG A 164 -20.64 8.67 -4.30
N ASP A 165 -20.99 7.92 -3.26
CA ASP A 165 -22.39 7.48 -3.07
C ASP A 165 -23.20 8.41 -2.17
N THR A 166 -22.58 8.98 -1.13
CA THR A 166 -23.27 9.89 -0.21
C THR A 166 -23.63 11.21 -0.89
N LEU A 167 -22.75 11.75 -1.73
CA LEU A 167 -22.97 13.02 -2.41
C LEU A 167 -24.05 12.95 -3.50
N ARG A 168 -24.10 11.87 -4.30
CA ARG A 168 -25.14 11.71 -5.34
C ARG A 168 -26.52 11.46 -4.76
N ARG A 169 -26.63 10.66 -3.69
CA ARG A 169 -27.90 10.44 -2.98
C ARG A 169 -28.36 11.73 -2.30
N ASN A 170 -27.47 12.47 -1.64
CA ASN A 170 -27.78 13.75 -1.01
C ASN A 170 -28.20 14.81 -2.04
N ARG A 171 -27.56 14.88 -3.21
CA ARG A 171 -27.96 15.85 -4.25
C ARG A 171 -29.38 15.61 -4.77
N ARG A 172 -29.80 14.34 -4.94
CA ARG A 172 -31.18 14.03 -5.33
C ARG A 172 -32.18 14.39 -4.23
N ILE A 173 -31.87 14.07 -2.97
CA ILE A 173 -32.72 14.41 -1.83
C ILE A 173 -32.88 15.93 -1.70
N VAL A 174 -31.78 16.69 -1.77
CA VAL A 174 -31.80 18.15 -1.73
C VAL A 174 -32.65 18.73 -2.87
N PHE A 175 -32.53 18.19 -4.08
CA PHE A 175 -33.34 18.64 -5.22
C PHE A 175 -34.84 18.39 -5.02
N VAL A 176 -35.20 17.22 -4.49
CA VAL A 176 -36.60 16.86 -4.20
C VAL A 176 -37.17 17.75 -3.08
N VAL A 177 -36.41 18.01 -2.02
CA VAL A 177 -36.82 18.90 -0.92
C VAL A 177 -36.99 20.34 -1.42
N ALA A 178 -36.04 20.85 -2.21
CA ALA A 178 -36.14 22.20 -2.78
C ALA A 178 -37.37 22.35 -3.70
N LEU A 179 -37.65 21.33 -4.53
CA LEU A 179 -38.84 21.32 -5.38
C LEU A 179 -40.14 21.31 -4.56
N ALA A 180 -40.20 20.50 -3.50
CA ALA A 180 -41.36 20.46 -2.61
C ALA A 180 -41.62 21.81 -1.94
N ILE A 181 -40.57 22.49 -1.45
CA ILE A 181 -40.68 23.84 -0.87
C ILE A 181 -41.17 24.84 -1.91
N ALA A 182 -40.64 24.80 -3.13
CA ALA A 182 -41.07 25.68 -4.22
C ALA A 182 -42.56 25.49 -4.56
N ILE A 183 -43.04 24.24 -4.60
CA ILE A 183 -44.46 23.94 -4.83
C ILE A 183 -45.33 24.47 -3.69
N VAL A 184 -44.92 24.29 -2.44
CA VAL A 184 -45.65 24.82 -1.28
C VAL A 184 -45.75 26.35 -1.34
N PHE A 185 -44.65 27.04 -1.65
CA PHE A 185 -44.65 28.49 -1.84
C PHE A 185 -45.59 28.94 -2.96
N LEU A 186 -45.58 28.25 -4.10
CA LEU A 186 -46.49 28.54 -5.22
C LEU A 186 -47.96 28.36 -4.82
N VAL A 187 -48.28 27.31 -4.05
CA VAL A 187 -49.64 27.09 -3.55
C VAL A 187 -50.06 28.21 -2.59
N VAL A 188 -49.20 28.61 -1.67
CA VAL A 188 -49.48 29.70 -0.71
C VAL A 188 -49.71 31.03 -1.46
N ILE A 189 -48.84 31.37 -2.41
CA ILE A 189 -48.99 32.58 -3.22
C ILE A 189 -50.28 32.55 -4.03
N ALA A 190 -50.61 31.42 -4.68
CA ALA A 190 -51.84 31.27 -5.43
C ALA A 190 -53.08 31.45 -4.55
N ARG A 191 -53.09 30.91 -3.33
CA ARG A 191 -54.20 31.13 -2.37
C ARG A 191 -54.29 32.60 -1.94
N ALA A 192 -53.17 33.26 -1.69
CA ALA A 192 -53.15 34.66 -1.28
C ALA A 192 -53.65 35.60 -2.39
N VAL A 193 -53.39 35.28 -3.66
CA VAL A 193 -53.90 36.03 -4.81
C VAL A 193 -55.39 35.78 -5.03
N LEU A 194 -55.87 34.54 -4.89
CA LEU A 194 -57.29 34.19 -5.09
C LEU A 194 -58.21 34.68 -3.96
N ALA A 195 -57.67 34.93 -2.77
CA ALA A 195 -58.42 35.44 -1.62
C ALA A 195 -58.53 36.98 -1.60
N ARG A 196 -57.99 37.66 -2.61
CA ARG A 196 -57.89 39.11 -2.72
C ARG A 196 -58.73 39.62 -3.89
#